data_AF-A0A2W4RA66-F1
#
_entry.id   AF-A0A2W4RA66-F1
#
_cell.length_a   1.000
_cell.length_b   1.000
_cell.length_c   1.000
_cell.angle_alpha   90.00
_cell.angle_beta   90.00
_cell.angle_gamma   90.00
#
_symmetry.space_group_name_H-M   'P 1'
#
loop_
_entity.id
_entity.type
_entity.pdbx_description
1 polymer ?
#
loop_
_entity_poly.entity_id
_entity_poly.type
_entity_poly.pdbx_seq_one_letter_code
_entity_poly.pdbx_strand_id
1 'polypeptide(L)' 'MYKTVVLEFFKNNGAAVARAVGVTRSAVSQWRDIVPEAMAYRLQAATRGKLKVDPALYRKVRAKQTRNSTQSGFTSE' A
#
# COMPACT_ATOMS: atom_id res chain seq x y z
N MET A 1 4.76 -1.97 2.04
CA MET A 1 5.80 -1.41 2.93
C MET A 1 5.12 -0.58 4.01
N TYR A 2 5.48 -0.77 5.28
CA TYR A 2 4.89 -0.04 6.41
C TYR A 2 5.49 1.36 6.56
N LYS A 3 4.64 2.35 6.86
CA LYS A 3 5.05 3.75 7.07
C LYS A 3 6.01 3.90 8.26
N THR A 4 5.79 3.14 9.33
CA THR A 4 6.64 3.16 10.54
C THR A 4 8.08 2.77 10.22
N VAL A 5 8.28 1.67 9.50
CA VAL A 5 9.61 1.19 9.07
C VAL A 5 10.32 2.23 8.21
N VAL A 6 9.59 2.90 7.31
CA VAL A 6 10.14 4.00 6.51
C VAL A 6 10.56 5.15 7.41
N LEU A 7 9.69 5.59 8.32
CA LEU A 7 10.01 6.69 9.23
C LEU A 7 11.22 6.36 10.11
N GLU A 8 11.29 5.17 10.69
CA GLU A 8 12.44 4.72 11.50
C GLU A 8 13.75 4.75 10.69
N PHE A 9 13.74 4.25 9.45
CA PHE A 9 14.90 4.28 8.57
C PHE A 9 15.40 5.72 8.31
N PHE A 10 14.47 6.66 8.16
CA PHE A 10 14.76 8.08 7.97
C PHE A 10 14.85 8.86 9.30
N LYS A 11 15.09 8.19 10.44
CA LYS A 11 15.22 8.81 11.77
C LYS A 11 14.00 9.66 12.17
N ASN A 12 12.80 9.14 11.88
CA ASN A 12 11.51 9.80 12.05
C ASN A 12 11.37 11.15 11.32
N ASN A 13 12.18 11.39 10.28
CA ASN A 13 12.16 12.62 9.52
C ASN A 13 11.31 12.50 8.25
N GLY A 14 10.04 12.86 8.35
CA GLY A 14 9.11 12.87 7.21
C GLY A 14 9.53 13.78 6.04
N ALA A 15 10.33 14.82 6.28
CA ALA A 15 10.86 15.67 5.20
C ALA A 15 11.99 14.96 4.42
N ALA A 16 12.79 14.12 5.09
CA ALA A 16 13.79 13.28 4.42
C ALA A 16 13.12 12.22 3.53
N VAL A 17 12.06 11.58 4.02
CA VAL A 17 11.23 10.65 3.24
C VAL A 17 10.67 11.37 2.00
N ALA A 18 10.09 12.54 2.19
CA ALA A 18 9.47 13.33 1.12
C ALA A 18 10.48 13.67 0.00
N ARG A 19 11.69 14.11 0.37
CA ARG A 19 12.79 14.36 -0.57
C ARG A 19 13.25 13.11 -1.31
N ALA A 20 13.26 11.95 -0.64
CA ALA A 20 13.70 10.69 -1.25
C ALA A 20 12.77 10.20 -2.36
N VAL A 21 11.46 10.44 -2.26
CA VAL A 21 10.47 10.02 -3.29
C VAL A 21 10.00 11.15 -4.20
N GLY A 22 10.38 12.39 -3.92
CA GLY A 22 9.98 13.58 -4.68
C GLY A 22 8.54 14.01 -4.43
N VAL A 23 8.06 13.93 -3.18
CA VAL A 23 6.72 14.38 -2.78
C VAL A 23 6.81 15.46 -1.69
N THR A 24 5.68 16.02 -1.28
CA THR A 24 5.62 16.98 -0.18
C THR A 24 5.58 16.28 1.18
N ARG A 25 6.04 16.96 2.25
CA ARG A 25 5.93 16.45 3.63
C ARG A 25 4.47 16.16 4.00
N SER A 26 3.52 16.96 3.50
CA SER A 26 2.09 16.76 3.70
C SER A 26 1.62 15.43 3.12
N ALA A 27 2.09 15.04 1.93
CA ALA A 27 1.77 13.75 1.34
C ALA A 27 2.26 12.58 2.21
N VAL A 28 3.46 12.67 2.78
CA VAL A 28 4.00 11.65 3.71
C VAL A 28 3.14 11.54 4.97
N SER A 29 2.64 12.67 5.48
CA SER A 29 1.74 12.69 6.64
C SER A 29 0.42 11.97 6.34
N GLN A 30 -0.14 12.18 5.14
CA GLN A 30 -1.40 11.59 4.68
C GLN A 30 -1.34 10.08 4.41
N TRP A 31 -0.14 9.49 4.31
CA TRP A 31 -0.02 8.04 4.20
C TRP A 31 -0.60 7.36 5.44
N ARG A 32 -1.38 6.31 5.22
CA ARG A 32 -1.87 5.41 6.28
C ARG A 32 -0.73 4.49 6.76
N ASP A 33 -1.07 3.38 7.41
CA ASP A 33 -0.08 2.41 7.91
C ASP A 33 0.76 1.80 6.78
N ILE A 34 0.16 1.65 5.60
CA ILE A 34 0.83 1.15 4.40
C ILE A 34 1.13 2.31 3.47
N VAL A 35 2.40 2.49 3.12
CA VAL A 35 2.85 3.45 2.11
C VAL A 35 2.31 3.03 0.74
N PRO A 36 1.78 3.92 -0.11
CA PRO A 36 1.30 3.55 -1.44
C PRO A 36 2.36 2.78 -2.26
N GLU A 37 1.93 1.79 -3.03
CA GLU A 37 2.81 0.88 -3.78
C GLU A 37 3.84 1.63 -4.65
N ALA A 38 3.37 2.60 -5.43
CA ALA A 38 4.22 3.42 -6.28
C ALA A 38 5.31 4.17 -5.50
N MET A 39 5.01 4.62 -4.28
CA MET A 39 5.97 5.32 -3.42
C MET A 39 6.92 4.34 -2.74
N ALA A 40 6.44 3.14 -2.39
CA ALA A 40 7.28 2.09 -1.81
C ALA A 40 8.39 1.65 -2.77
N TYR A 41 8.10 1.48 -4.06
CA TYR A 41 9.13 1.17 -5.06
C TYR A 41 10.13 2.32 -5.25
N ARG A 42 9.67 3.57 -5.21
CA ARG A 42 10.56 4.75 -5.22
C ARG A 42 11.48 4.78 -4.00
N LEU A 43 10.95 4.46 -2.81
CA LEU A 43 11.76 4.35 -1.58
C LEU A 43 12.79 3.24 -1.69
N GLN A 44 12.44 2.07 -2.23
CA GLN A 44 13.39 0.99 -2.46
C GLN A 44 14.54 1.45 -3.38
N ALA A 45 14.23 2.12 -4.48
CA ALA A 45 15.24 2.66 -5.38
C ALA A 45 16.11 3.74 -4.69
N ALA A 46 15.48 4.69 -3.99
CA ALA A 46 16.17 5.78 -3.30
C ALA A 46 17.09 5.28 -2.16
N THR A 47 16.70 4.20 -1.50
CA THR A 47 17.47 3.56 -0.42
C THR A 47 18.45 2.49 -0.93
N ARG A 48 18.61 2.34 -2.25
CA ARG A 48 19.48 1.34 -2.89
C ARG A 48 19.18 -0.09 -2.42
N GLY A 49 17.90 -0.42 -2.24
CA GLY A 49 17.46 -1.75 -1.82
C GLY A 49 17.54 -2.03 -0.31
N LYS A 50 17.91 -1.04 0.53
CA LYS A 50 17.89 -1.21 2.00
C LYS A 50 16.47 -1.38 2.54
N LEU A 51 15.50 -0.66 1.97
CA LEU A 51 14.09 -0.91 2.20
C LEU A 51 13.53 -1.77 1.06
N LYS A 52 12.97 -2.94 1.39
CA LYS A 52 12.37 -3.85 0.40
C LYS A 52 10.85 -3.70 0.38
N VAL A 53 10.31 -3.58 -0.82
CA VAL A 53 8.86 -3.64 -1.03
C VAL A 53 8.42 -5.09 -0.92
N ASP A 54 7.40 -5.33 -0.10
CA ASP A 54 6.63 -6.57 -0.11
C ASP A 54 5.36 -6.36 -0.96
N PRO A 55 5.26 -6.98 -2.16
CA PRO A 55 4.09 -6.90 -3.01
C PRO A 55 2.82 -7.50 -2.37
N ALA A 56 2.98 -8.43 -1.41
CA ALA A 56 1.83 -9.05 -0.74
C ALA A 56 1.00 -8.03 0.04
N LEU A 57 1.63 -6.96 0.55
CA LEU A 57 0.96 -5.85 1.24
C LEU A 57 0.03 -5.03 0.32
N TYR A 58 0.21 -5.13 -1.00
CA TYR A 58 -0.58 -4.40 -2.00
C TYR A 58 -1.52 -5.30 -2.78
N ARG A 59 -1.44 -6.61 -2.57
CA ARG A 59 -2.33 -7.58 -3.19
C ARG A 59 -3.74 -7.31 -2.70
N LYS A 60 -4.53 -6.62 -3.52
CA LYS A 60 -5.97 -6.51 -3.32
C LYS A 60 -6.54 -7.92 -3.32
N VAL A 61 -6.90 -8.41 -2.14
CA VAL A 61 -7.68 -9.63 -2.03
C VAL A 61 -8.97 -9.35 -2.78
N ARG A 62 -9.17 -9.94 -3.95
CA ARG A 62 -10.50 -10.01 -4.58
C ARG A 62 -11.34 -10.93 -3.70
N ALA A 63 -11.81 -10.42 -2.57
CA ALA A 63 -12.75 -11.14 -1.73
C ALA A 63 -14.16 -10.92 -2.29
N LYS A 64 -14.73 -12.02 -2.81
CA LYS A 64 -16.16 -12.28 -3.04
C LYS A 64 -16.94 -11.31 -3.94
N GLN A 65 -16.88 -11.56 -5.24
CA GLN A 65 -18.11 -11.64 -6.04
C GLN A 65 -18.52 -13.11 -6.14
N THR A 66 -18.87 -13.74 -5.01
CA THR A 66 -19.76 -14.90 -5.07
C THR A 66 -21.13 -14.30 -5.36
N ARG A 67 -21.47 -14.24 -6.64
CA ARG A 67 -22.82 -13.89 -7.09
C ARG A 67 -23.76 -14.93 -6.49
N ASN A 68 -24.64 -14.50 -5.62
CA ASN A 68 -25.77 -15.30 -5.17
C ASN A 68 -26.69 -15.53 -6.38
N SER A 69 -26.46 -16.56 -7.17
CA SER A 69 -27.46 -17.12 -8.08
C SER A 69 -28.26 -18.17 -7.31
N THR A 70 -29.09 -17.71 -6.37
CA THR A 70 -30.23 -18.50 -5.88
C THR A 70 -31.34 -18.32 -6.91
N GLN A 71 -31.32 -19.14 -7.95
CA GLN A 71 -32.47 -19.32 -8.82
C GLN A 71 -33.31 -20.42 -8.18
N SER A 72 -34.15 -20.05 -7.21
CA SER A 72 -35.20 -20.91 -6.67
C SER A 72 -36.53 -20.54 -7.32
N GLY A 73 -37.25 -21.53 -7.84
CA GLY A 73 -38.68 -21.41 -8.15
C GLY A 73 -39.03 -21.43 -9.63
N PHE A 74 -38.67 -22.49 -10.34
CA PHE A 74 -39.52 -22.98 -11.42
C PHE A 74 -40.64 -23.78 -10.74
N THR A 75 -41.75 -23.12 -10.45
CA THR A 75 -42.97 -23.78 -9.97
C THR A 75 -43.63 -24.44 -11.19
N SER A 76 -43.64 -25.77 -11.20
CA SER A 76 -44.52 -26.56 -12.05
C SER A 76 -45.79 -26.85 -11.26
N GLU A 77 -46.93 -26.38 -11.76
CA GLU A 77 -48.22 -27.10 -11.89
C GLU A 77 -49.28 -26.14 -12.45
#